data_AF-I3XS66-F1
#
_entry.id   AF-I3XS66-F1
#
_cell.length_a   1.000
_cell.length_b   1.000
_cell.length_c   1.000
_cell.angle_alpha   90.00
_cell.angle_beta   90.00
_cell.angle_gamma   90.00
#
_symmetry.space_group_name_H-M   'P 1'
#
loop_
_entity.id
_entity.type
_entity.pdbx_description
1 polymer ?
#
loop_
_entity_poly.entity_id
_entity_poly.type
_entity_poly.pdbx_seq_one_letter_code
_entity_poly.pdbx_strand_id
1 'polypeptide(L)'
;MHEYEISIIVFALLLIAVITASAGYSMWYDSLKANIYIHIRKPYLEIGSWKVFAANEYVCKGVNDVVLSTDKRLLMIHVDNASTVWVGLVVENNDVVTATLRNINVSIVTHEDVVNPVIQIYVYPPVKTGIGDKPYWGGIKCGNLPVPGYIGNSLNIDVEAGFKLVSWIEIVTGNIGSYTVNISIN
;
A
#
# COMPACT_ATOMS: atom_id res chain seq x y z
N MET A 1 -15.37 80.77 -34.55
CA MET A 1 -15.55 79.57 -35.41
C MET A 1 -14.49 78.51 -35.12
N HIS A 2 -13.21 78.88 -34.96
CA HIS A 2 -12.12 77.94 -34.65
C HIS A 2 -12.22 77.18 -33.30
N GLU A 3 -12.76 77.80 -32.24
CA GLU A 3 -12.87 77.14 -30.92
C GLU A 3 -13.83 75.94 -30.91
N TYR A 4 -14.86 75.98 -31.77
CA TYR A 4 -15.81 74.88 -31.93
C TYR A 4 -15.18 73.70 -32.66
N GLU A 5 -14.33 73.93 -33.66
CA GLU A 5 -13.61 72.88 -34.39
C GLU A 5 -12.61 72.15 -33.49
N ILE A 6 -11.89 72.89 -32.65
CA ILE A 6 -10.93 72.30 -31.69
C ILE A 6 -11.68 71.42 -30.68
N SER A 7 -12.83 71.87 -30.18
CA SER A 7 -13.65 71.11 -29.23
C SER A 7 -14.17 69.80 -29.85
N ILE A 8 -14.56 69.82 -31.12
CA ILE A 8 -15.00 68.63 -31.86
C ILE A 8 -13.85 67.64 -32.04
N ILE A 9 -12.65 68.12 -32.38
CA ILE A 9 -11.47 67.27 -32.58
C ILE A 9 -11.06 66.58 -31.27
N VAL A 10 -11.05 67.32 -30.16
CA VAL A 10 -10.71 66.77 -28.83
C VAL A 10 -11.73 65.71 -28.40
N PHE A 11 -13.02 65.96 -28.64
CA PHE A 11 -14.08 65.01 -28.33
C PHE A 11 -13.97 63.73 -29.16
N ALA A 12 -13.64 63.85 -30.45
CA ALA A 12 -13.43 62.70 -31.33
C ALA A 12 -12.23 61.85 -30.88
N LEU A 13 -11.12 62.47 -30.46
CA LEU A 13 -9.94 61.78 -29.94
C LEU A 13 -10.24 61.00 -28.65
N LEU A 14 -11.01 61.59 -27.73
CA LEU A 14 -11.46 60.92 -26.51
C LEU A 14 -12.31 59.68 -26.81
N LEU A 15 -13.22 59.78 -27.80
CA LEU A 15 -14.05 58.65 -28.22
C LEU A 15 -13.23 57.50 -28.80
N ILE A 16 -12.24 57.80 -29.65
CA ILE A 16 -11.33 56.80 -30.22
C ILE A 16 -10.50 56.12 -29.12
N ALA A 17 -10.03 56.88 -28.12
CA ALA A 17 -9.29 56.33 -26.99
C ALA A 17 -10.14 55.35 -26.15
N VAL A 18 -11.43 55.67 -25.92
CA VAL A 18 -12.34 54.79 -25.17
C VAL A 18 -12.63 53.49 -25.94
N ILE A 19 -12.83 53.57 -27.26
CA ILE A 19 -13.10 52.40 -28.10
C ILE A 19 -11.88 51.48 -28.19
N THR A 20 -10.67 52.04 -28.29
CA THR A 20 -9.43 51.25 -28.37
C THR A 20 -9.09 50.59 -27.03
N ALA A 21 -9.31 51.29 -25.91
CA ALA A 21 -9.15 50.73 -24.58
C ALA A 21 -10.12 49.56 -24.34
N SER A 22 -11.41 49.71 -24.68
CA SER A 22 -12.40 48.66 -24.47
C SER A 22 -12.13 47.41 -25.31
N ALA A 23 -11.69 47.58 -26.56
CA ALA A 23 -11.25 46.47 -27.41
C ALA A 23 -10.03 45.74 -26.82
N GLY A 24 -9.04 46.49 -26.30
CA GLY A 24 -7.86 45.92 -25.64
C GLY A 24 -8.23 45.10 -24.39
N TYR A 25 -9.14 45.61 -23.56
CA TYR A 25 -9.65 44.87 -22.39
C TYR A 25 -10.42 43.60 -22.79
N SER A 26 -11.19 43.63 -23.88
CA SER A 26 -11.90 42.45 -24.39
C SER A 26 -10.96 41.36 -24.89
N MET A 27 -9.82 41.71 -25.47
CA MET A 27 -8.80 40.74 -25.91
C MET A 27 -8.01 40.16 -24.74
N TRP A 28 -7.87 40.91 -23.65
CA TRP A 28 -7.20 40.43 -22.43
C TRP A 28 -8.10 39.56 -21.54
N TYR A 29 -9.40 39.57 -21.81
CA TYR A 29 -10.40 38.73 -21.12
C TYR A 29 -10.59 37.35 -21.78
N ASP A 30 -9.67 36.93 -22.66
CA ASP A 30 -9.77 35.60 -23.25
C ASP A 30 -9.47 34.55 -22.17
N SER A 31 -10.45 33.69 -21.91
CA SER A 31 -10.41 32.70 -20.83
C SER A 31 -9.20 31.78 -20.98
N LEU A 32 -8.30 31.80 -19.99
CA LEU A 32 -7.15 30.90 -19.94
C LEU A 32 -7.65 29.47 -19.70
N LYS A 33 -7.79 28.68 -20.76
CA LYS A 33 -8.14 27.26 -20.68
C LYS A 33 -6.92 26.46 -20.25
N ALA A 34 -6.80 26.20 -18.95
CA ALA A 34 -5.81 25.26 -18.43
C ALA A 34 -6.36 23.83 -18.54
N ASN A 35 -5.66 22.99 -19.31
CA ASN A 35 -5.92 21.55 -19.31
C ASN A 35 -5.25 20.95 -18.07
N ILE A 36 -6.02 20.76 -17.01
CA ILE A 36 -5.54 20.11 -15.78
C ILE A 36 -5.86 18.62 -15.88
N TYR A 37 -4.83 17.79 -15.83
CA TYR A 37 -4.96 16.34 -15.77
C TYR A 37 -4.69 15.89 -14.33
N ILE A 38 -5.72 15.33 -13.67
CA ILE A 38 -5.60 14.76 -12.32
C ILE A 38 -5.50 13.25 -12.47
N HIS A 39 -4.34 12.69 -12.13
CA HIS A 39 -4.15 11.25 -12.07
C HIS A 39 -4.48 10.73 -10.67
N ILE A 40 -5.66 10.12 -10.50
CA ILE A 40 -6.04 9.46 -9.25
C ILE A 40 -5.47 8.04 -9.29
N ARG A 41 -4.38 7.81 -8.55
CA ARG A 41 -3.86 6.45 -8.32
C ARG A 41 -4.55 5.84 -7.12
N LYS A 42 -4.95 4.58 -7.22
CA LYS A 42 -5.52 3.85 -6.08
C LYS A 42 -4.39 3.43 -5.14
N PRO A 43 -4.52 3.63 -3.82
CA PRO A 43 -3.53 3.15 -2.86
C PRO A 43 -3.33 1.63 -3.02
N TYR A 44 -2.08 1.21 -3.08
CA TYR A 44 -1.70 -0.15 -3.42
C TYR A 44 -0.64 -0.68 -2.47
N LEU A 45 -0.97 -1.73 -1.72
CA LEU A 45 -0.03 -2.52 -0.95
C LEU A 45 0.34 -3.80 -1.70
N GLU A 46 1.59 -4.20 -1.58
CA GLU A 46 2.11 -5.47 -2.11
C GLU A 46 2.95 -6.21 -1.08
N ILE A 47 3.02 -7.54 -1.22
CA ILE A 47 3.95 -8.38 -0.47
C ILE A 47 5.31 -8.27 -1.18
N GLY A 48 6.25 -7.56 -0.57
CA GLY A 48 7.60 -7.38 -1.13
C GLY A 48 8.57 -8.50 -0.74
N SER A 49 8.35 -9.12 0.41
CA SER A 49 9.17 -10.25 0.89
C SER A 49 8.38 -11.12 1.84
N TRP A 50 8.76 -12.39 1.93
CA TRP A 50 8.16 -13.34 2.87
C TRP A 50 9.22 -14.26 3.49
N LYS A 51 8.87 -14.85 4.63
CA LYS A 51 9.59 -15.94 5.28
C LYS A 51 8.57 -16.91 5.83
N VAL A 52 8.80 -18.21 5.66
CA VAL A 52 7.89 -19.23 6.15
C VAL A 52 8.68 -20.24 6.97
N PHE A 53 8.20 -20.54 8.16
CA PHE A 53 8.69 -21.64 8.97
C PHE A 53 7.56 -22.60 9.27
N ALA A 54 7.83 -23.90 9.11
CA ALA A 54 6.94 -24.97 9.53
C ALA A 54 7.57 -25.71 10.70
N ALA A 55 6.78 -25.89 11.76
CA ALA A 55 7.17 -26.53 13.00
C ALA A 55 6.30 -27.76 13.27
N ASN A 56 6.93 -28.79 13.82
CA ASN A 56 6.30 -29.89 14.53
C ASN A 56 6.98 -30.05 15.91
N GLU A 57 6.64 -31.11 16.64
CA GLU A 57 7.15 -31.37 18.00
C GLU A 57 8.69 -31.37 18.10
N TYR A 58 9.39 -31.74 17.02
CA TYR A 58 10.84 -31.98 17.06
C TYR A 58 11.67 -31.02 16.19
N VAL A 59 11.06 -30.43 15.16
CA VAL A 59 11.78 -29.68 14.13
C VAL A 59 11.00 -28.43 13.79
N CYS A 60 11.73 -27.31 13.67
CA CYS A 60 11.23 -26.15 12.94
C CYS A 60 12.19 -25.79 11.80
N LYS A 61 11.67 -25.75 10.57
CA LYS A 61 12.44 -25.55 9.34
C LYS A 61 11.81 -24.50 8.44
N GLY A 62 12.61 -23.89 7.58
CA GLY A 62 12.13 -23.01 6.53
C GLY A 62 11.32 -23.79 5.48
N VAL A 63 10.26 -23.18 4.97
CA VAL A 63 9.47 -23.70 3.85
C VAL A 63 9.81 -22.89 2.61
N ASN A 64 10.19 -23.59 1.53
CA ASN A 64 10.54 -22.97 0.25
C ASN A 64 9.45 -23.15 -0.81
N ASP A 65 8.50 -24.07 -0.60
CA ASP A 65 7.37 -24.27 -1.52
C ASP A 65 6.32 -23.19 -1.31
N VAL A 66 6.61 -22.03 -1.89
CA VAL A 66 5.84 -20.80 -1.74
C VAL A 66 5.71 -20.12 -3.09
N VAL A 67 4.48 -19.80 -3.46
CA VAL A 67 4.13 -19.13 -4.71
C VAL A 67 3.45 -17.79 -4.41
N LEU A 68 4.04 -16.71 -4.90
CA LEU A 68 3.44 -15.37 -4.86
C LEU A 68 2.62 -15.13 -6.14
N SER A 69 1.42 -14.59 -5.98
CA SER A 69 0.56 -14.21 -7.10
C SER A 69 1.17 -13.08 -7.95
N THR A 70 0.68 -12.93 -9.18
CA THR A 70 1.17 -11.90 -10.12
C THR A 70 0.89 -10.47 -9.66
N ASP A 71 -0.18 -10.26 -8.91
CA ASP A 71 -0.49 -8.97 -8.27
C ASP A 71 0.24 -8.79 -6.93
N LYS A 72 1.04 -9.77 -6.50
CA LYS A 72 1.80 -9.77 -5.24
C LYS A 72 0.93 -9.53 -3.99
N ARG A 73 -0.35 -9.90 -4.02
CA ARG A 73 -1.27 -9.74 -2.88
C ARG A 73 -1.67 -11.06 -2.24
N LEU A 74 -1.37 -12.17 -2.88
CA LEU A 74 -1.68 -13.52 -2.42
C LEU A 74 -0.39 -14.36 -2.37
N LEU A 75 -0.11 -14.92 -1.20
CA LEU A 75 0.96 -15.88 -0.99
C LEU A 75 0.33 -17.26 -0.76
N MET A 76 0.70 -18.24 -1.57
CA MET A 76 0.26 -19.63 -1.46
C MET A 76 1.45 -20.46 -0.96
N ILE A 77 1.26 -21.20 0.12
CA ILE A 77 2.32 -21.94 0.81
C ILE A 77 1.88 -23.39 0.89
N HIS A 78 2.66 -24.30 0.33
CA HIS A 78 2.43 -25.73 0.52
C HIS A 78 3.18 -26.21 1.76
N VAL A 79 2.47 -26.93 2.63
CA VAL A 79 2.99 -27.36 3.93
C VAL A 79 2.74 -28.84 4.12
N ASP A 80 3.84 -29.56 4.37
CA ASP A 80 3.84 -30.99 4.69
C ASP A 80 4.18 -31.22 6.17
N ASN A 81 3.33 -31.99 6.83
CA ASN A 81 3.55 -32.58 8.15
C ASN A 81 4.03 -31.56 9.20
N ALA A 82 3.26 -30.50 9.38
CA ALA A 82 3.53 -29.43 10.33
C ALA A 82 2.29 -29.11 11.16
N SER A 83 2.47 -28.99 12.47
CA SER A 83 1.43 -28.63 13.42
C SER A 83 1.24 -27.12 13.58
N THR A 84 2.32 -26.38 13.35
CA THR A 84 2.35 -24.92 13.45
C THR A 84 3.13 -24.34 12.28
N VAL A 85 2.58 -23.29 11.66
CA VAL A 85 3.24 -22.54 10.59
C VAL A 85 3.35 -21.08 11.00
N TRP A 86 4.55 -20.54 10.82
CA TRP A 86 4.84 -19.13 10.99
C TRP A 86 5.07 -18.50 9.63
N VAL A 87 4.28 -17.49 9.28
CA VAL A 87 4.42 -16.73 8.04
C VAL A 87 4.73 -15.29 8.34
N GLY A 88 5.94 -14.88 7.96
CA GLY A 88 6.39 -13.50 8.00
C GLY A 88 6.15 -12.84 6.65
N LEU A 89 5.47 -11.71 6.64
CA LEU A 89 5.23 -10.87 5.46
C LEU A 89 5.89 -9.51 5.65
N VAL A 90 6.56 -9.03 4.62
CA VAL A 90 6.90 -7.62 4.44
C VAL A 90 5.91 -7.04 3.45
N VAL A 91 5.01 -6.21 3.95
CA VAL A 91 4.04 -5.46 3.15
C VAL A 91 4.64 -4.11 2.82
N GLU A 92 4.74 -3.78 1.55
CA GLU A 92 5.38 -2.57 1.06
C GLU A 92 4.35 -1.64 0.44
N ASN A 93 4.49 -0.35 0.71
CA ASN A 93 3.84 0.69 -0.06
C ASN A 93 4.87 1.33 -0.99
N ASN A 94 4.99 0.78 -2.20
CA ASN A 94 5.87 1.30 -3.25
C ASN A 94 5.16 2.36 -4.12
N ASP A 95 3.98 2.84 -3.70
CA ASP A 95 3.22 3.89 -4.38
C ASP A 95 3.54 5.30 -3.84
N VAL A 96 2.89 6.33 -4.40
CA VAL A 96 3.03 7.74 -4.04
C VAL A 96 2.03 8.22 -2.99
N VAL A 97 1.01 7.41 -2.68
CA VAL A 97 -0.04 7.73 -1.70
C VAL A 97 0.00 6.76 -0.53
N THR A 98 -0.33 7.24 0.68
CA THR A 98 -0.52 6.39 1.86
C THR A 98 -1.61 5.35 1.61
N ALA A 99 -1.35 4.11 2.00
CA ALA A 99 -2.27 3.00 1.87
C ALA A 99 -2.50 2.35 3.23
N THR A 100 -3.72 1.88 3.50
CA THR A 100 -4.08 1.27 4.78
C THR A 100 -4.12 -0.24 4.62
N LEU A 101 -3.37 -0.97 5.45
CA LEU A 101 -3.53 -2.42 5.59
C LEU A 101 -4.76 -2.69 6.44
N ARG A 102 -5.86 -3.11 5.82
CA ARG A 102 -7.15 -3.33 6.49
C ARG A 102 -7.29 -4.75 6.97
N ASN A 103 -6.82 -5.70 6.18
CA ASN A 103 -6.97 -7.11 6.51
C ASN A 103 -5.82 -7.97 5.98
N ILE A 104 -5.51 -9.02 6.73
CA ILE A 104 -4.73 -10.17 6.28
C ILE A 104 -5.66 -11.37 6.40
N ASN A 105 -6.15 -11.85 5.26
CA ASN A 105 -7.02 -13.02 5.22
C ASN A 105 -6.18 -14.28 5.06
N VAL A 106 -6.48 -15.30 5.87
CA VAL A 106 -5.80 -16.58 5.87
C VAL A 106 -6.84 -17.66 5.58
N SER A 107 -6.63 -18.47 4.55
CA SER A 107 -7.43 -19.65 4.28
C SER A 107 -6.56 -20.88 4.15
N ILE A 108 -7.07 -22.02 4.63
CA ILE A 108 -6.37 -23.30 4.62
C ILE A 108 -7.16 -24.25 3.75
N VAL A 109 -6.49 -24.87 2.79
CA VAL A 109 -7.06 -25.85 1.86
C VAL A 109 -6.39 -27.18 2.13
N THR A 110 -7.18 -28.19 2.50
CA THR A 110 -6.73 -29.55 2.79
C THR A 110 -7.67 -30.56 2.15
N HIS A 111 -7.19 -31.78 1.92
CA HIS A 111 -8.00 -32.90 1.47
C HIS A 111 -8.78 -33.59 2.61
N GLU A 112 -8.36 -33.37 3.86
CA GLU A 112 -9.02 -33.89 5.06
C GLU A 112 -10.06 -32.87 5.59
N ASP A 113 -11.06 -33.34 6.34
CA ASP A 113 -12.17 -32.52 6.86
C ASP A 113 -11.72 -31.36 7.78
N VAL A 114 -12.67 -30.43 7.99
CA VAL A 114 -12.55 -29.11 8.66
C VAL A 114 -11.47 -29.02 9.74
N VAL A 115 -10.39 -28.34 9.39
CA VAL A 115 -9.40 -27.84 10.34
C VAL A 115 -9.98 -26.60 11.00
N ASN A 116 -9.95 -26.53 12.33
CA ASN A 116 -10.23 -25.30 13.09
C ASN A 116 -8.89 -24.67 13.50
N PRO A 117 -8.20 -23.96 12.61
CA PRO A 117 -6.89 -23.41 12.92
C PRO A 117 -7.01 -22.28 13.93
N VAL A 118 -6.06 -22.20 14.86
CA VAL A 118 -5.87 -20.99 15.66
C VAL A 118 -4.91 -20.08 14.90
N ILE A 119 -5.38 -18.88 14.57
CA ILE A 119 -4.61 -17.89 13.80
C ILE A 119 -4.35 -16.68 14.68
N GLN A 120 -3.08 -16.29 14.81
CA GLN A 120 -2.67 -15.08 15.51
C GLN A 120 -1.77 -14.23 14.60
N ILE A 121 -2.00 -12.93 14.60
CA ILE A 121 -1.31 -11.99 13.71
C ILE A 121 -0.61 -10.94 14.57
N TYR A 122 0.70 -10.85 14.41
CA TYR A 122 1.59 -9.97 15.14
C TYR A 122 2.15 -8.91 14.19
N VAL A 123 1.66 -7.68 14.31
CA VAL A 123 2.05 -6.60 13.40
C VAL A 123 3.07 -5.66 14.06
N TYR A 124 4.09 -5.25 13.33
CA TYR A 124 5.12 -4.32 13.79
C TYR A 124 4.94 -2.94 13.16
N PRO A 125 5.41 -1.86 13.81
CA PRO A 125 5.32 -0.51 13.26
C PRO A 125 5.96 -0.42 11.86
N PRO A 126 5.37 0.36 10.93
CA PRO A 126 5.98 0.65 9.64
C PRO A 126 7.38 1.25 9.77
N VAL A 127 8.28 0.85 8.88
CA VAL A 127 9.67 1.33 8.81
C VAL A 127 10.03 1.68 7.38
N LYS A 128 10.81 2.74 7.22
CA LYS A 128 11.22 3.22 5.90
C LYS A 128 12.43 2.48 5.33
N THR A 129 13.43 2.19 6.16
CA THR A 129 14.69 1.55 5.75
C THR A 129 15.18 0.57 6.83
N GLY A 130 16.09 -0.33 6.44
CA GLY A 130 16.79 -1.21 7.39
C GLY A 130 15.95 -2.35 7.97
N ILE A 131 14.93 -2.84 7.24
CA ILE A 131 14.14 -4.02 7.69
C ILE A 131 15.03 -5.24 7.95
N GLY A 132 16.06 -5.42 7.11
CA GLY A 132 17.05 -6.49 7.28
C GLY A 132 17.81 -6.44 8.60
N ASP A 133 17.85 -5.29 9.27
CA ASP A 133 18.54 -5.09 10.55
C ASP A 133 17.57 -5.14 11.75
N LYS A 134 16.26 -5.26 11.50
CA LYS A 134 15.26 -5.34 12.56
C LYS A 134 15.25 -6.74 13.16
N PRO A 135 15.18 -6.88 14.50
CA PRO A 135 15.23 -8.19 15.17
C PRO A 135 14.04 -9.08 14.82
N TYR A 136 12.90 -8.49 14.46
CA TYR A 136 11.69 -9.19 14.02
C TYR A 136 11.75 -9.64 12.55
N TRP A 137 12.85 -9.42 11.83
CA TRP A 137 12.98 -9.85 10.43
C TRP A 137 14.39 -10.34 10.09
N GLY A 138 15.41 -9.54 10.38
CA GLY A 138 16.83 -9.86 10.20
C GLY A 138 17.29 -11.03 11.06
N GLY A 139 17.92 -12.04 10.45
CA GLY A 139 18.50 -13.18 11.18
C GLY A 139 17.52 -13.97 12.04
N ILE A 140 16.21 -13.80 11.83
CA ILE A 140 15.16 -14.43 12.65
C ILE A 140 15.18 -15.96 12.51
N LYS A 141 15.02 -16.64 13.63
CA LYS A 141 14.86 -18.10 13.72
C LYS A 141 13.48 -18.41 14.26
N CYS A 142 12.94 -19.56 13.89
CA CYS A 142 11.60 -19.98 14.29
C CYS A 142 11.36 -19.94 15.81
N GLY A 143 12.29 -20.41 16.63
CA GLY A 143 12.17 -20.41 18.09
C GLY A 143 12.18 -19.02 18.75
N ASN A 144 12.42 -17.95 17.98
CA ASN A 144 12.38 -16.57 18.48
C ASN A 144 11.03 -15.91 18.22
N LEU A 145 10.09 -16.59 17.55
CA LEU A 145 8.78 -16.05 17.20
C LEU A 145 7.75 -16.33 18.31
N PRO A 146 6.85 -15.36 18.60
CA PRO A 146 6.84 -13.99 18.08
C PRO A 146 7.92 -13.14 18.76
N VAL A 147 8.53 -12.21 18.02
CA VAL A 147 9.50 -11.27 18.60
C VAL A 147 8.75 -10.15 19.35
N PRO A 148 9.16 -9.78 20.57
CA PRO A 148 8.54 -8.66 21.27
C PRO A 148 8.62 -7.33 20.49
N GLY A 149 7.63 -6.45 20.70
CA GLY A 149 7.57 -5.12 20.05
C GLY A 149 6.54 -4.99 18.94
N TYR A 150 5.64 -5.97 18.79
CA TYR A 150 4.45 -5.85 17.96
C TYR A 150 3.45 -4.86 18.59
N ILE A 151 2.74 -4.11 17.76
CA ILE A 151 1.72 -3.11 18.18
C ILE A 151 0.34 -3.73 18.42
N GLY A 152 0.25 -5.06 18.36
CA GLY A 152 -0.93 -5.85 18.62
C GLY A 152 -1.45 -6.57 17.38
N ASN A 153 -2.70 -7.02 17.47
CA ASN A 153 -3.41 -7.72 16.40
C ASN A 153 -4.33 -6.77 15.62
N SER A 154 -4.32 -5.47 15.95
CA SER A 154 -5.16 -4.48 15.28
C SER A 154 -4.67 -4.27 13.87
N LEU A 155 -5.48 -4.69 12.91
CA LEU A 155 -5.37 -4.30 11.51
C LEU A 155 -6.08 -2.93 11.35
N ASN A 156 -5.92 -2.26 10.20
CA ASN A 156 -6.10 -0.81 9.97
C ASN A 156 -4.87 0.05 10.30
N ILE A 157 -3.74 -0.29 9.67
CA ILE A 157 -2.50 0.47 9.82
C ILE A 157 -2.20 1.23 8.55
N ASP A 158 -1.99 2.53 8.68
CA ASP A 158 -1.56 3.37 7.58
C ASP A 158 -0.07 3.17 7.31
N VAL A 159 0.25 2.87 6.05
CA VAL A 159 1.60 2.69 5.55
C VAL A 159 1.86 3.80 4.56
N GLU A 160 2.72 4.75 4.95
CA GLU A 160 3.12 5.87 4.09
C GLU A 160 3.87 5.39 2.84
N ALA A 161 3.91 6.22 1.81
CA ALA A 161 4.68 5.98 0.59
C ALA A 161 6.17 5.72 0.92
N GLY A 162 6.71 4.61 0.42
CA GLY A 162 8.07 4.15 0.65
C GLY A 162 8.31 3.50 2.02
N PHE A 163 7.28 3.35 2.85
CA PHE A 163 7.35 2.57 4.08
C PHE A 163 6.95 1.12 3.84
N LYS A 164 7.41 0.29 4.75
CA LYS A 164 7.20 -1.15 4.74
C LYS A 164 6.81 -1.59 6.13
N LEU A 165 5.92 -2.56 6.23
CA LEU A 165 5.40 -3.10 7.47
C LEU A 165 5.69 -4.59 7.53
N VAL A 166 6.03 -5.07 8.72
CA VAL A 166 6.25 -6.51 8.95
C VAL A 166 5.07 -7.07 9.73
N SER A 167 4.58 -8.22 9.31
CA SER A 167 3.57 -9.00 10.03
C SER A 167 4.06 -10.45 10.15
N TRP A 168 3.95 -11.02 11.35
CA TRP A 168 4.12 -12.45 11.57
C TRP A 168 2.76 -13.07 11.87
N ILE A 169 2.47 -14.19 11.22
CA ILE A 169 1.21 -14.90 11.34
C ILE A 169 1.52 -16.30 11.87
N GLU A 170 0.98 -16.62 13.04
CA GLU A 170 1.02 -17.96 13.61
C GLU A 170 -0.25 -18.70 13.22
N ILE A 171 -0.10 -19.89 12.68
CA ILE A 171 -1.20 -20.75 12.26
C ILE A 171 -0.98 -22.11 12.91
N VAL A 172 -1.80 -22.44 13.90
CA VAL A 172 -1.77 -23.74 14.58
C VAL A 172 -2.89 -24.59 14.02
N THR A 173 -2.54 -25.62 13.28
CA THR A 173 -3.48 -26.49 12.56
C THR A 173 -3.65 -27.86 13.21
N GLY A 174 -2.77 -28.22 14.15
CA GLY A 174 -2.62 -29.61 14.60
C GLY A 174 -1.95 -30.49 13.53
N ASN A 175 -1.88 -31.80 13.77
CA ASN A 175 -1.20 -32.73 12.87
C ASN A 175 -2.02 -32.99 11.61
N ILE A 176 -1.76 -32.22 10.55
CA ILE A 176 -2.28 -32.46 9.21
C ILE A 176 -1.14 -32.97 8.33
N GLY A 177 -1.43 -33.98 7.52
CA GLY A 177 -0.45 -34.57 6.60
C GLY A 177 0.08 -33.58 5.58
N SER A 178 -0.80 -32.95 4.79
CA SER A 178 -0.44 -31.98 3.75
C SER A 178 -1.59 -31.00 3.52
N TYR A 179 -1.26 -29.71 3.40
CA TYR A 179 -2.24 -28.65 3.15
C TYR A 179 -1.60 -27.44 2.48
N THR A 180 -2.44 -26.57 1.93
CA THR A 180 -2.04 -25.28 1.36
C THR A 180 -2.59 -24.15 2.20
N VAL A 181 -1.72 -23.23 2.61
CA VAL A 181 -2.09 -21.98 3.28
C VAL A 181 -2.07 -20.86 2.25
N ASN A 182 -3.20 -20.17 2.11
CA ASN A 182 -3.34 -18.99 1.27
C ASN A 182 -3.44 -17.76 2.16
N ILE A 183 -2.56 -16.79 1.95
CA ILE A 183 -2.55 -15.53 2.70
C ILE A 183 -2.69 -14.37 1.74
N SER A 184 -3.76 -13.59 1.90
CA SER A 184 -4.01 -12.43 1.05
C SER A 184 -4.10 -11.13 1.86
N ILE A 185 -3.52 -10.05 1.33
CA ILE A 185 -3.58 -8.71 1.93
C ILE A 185 -4.58 -7.80 1.20
N ASN A 186 -5.29 -6.95 1.96
CA ASN A 186 -6.22 -5.94 1.44
C ASN A 186 -6.09 -4.60 2.17
#